data_AF-A0A077X3N4-F1
#
_entry.id   AF-A0A077X3N4-F1
#
_cell.length_a   1.000
_cell.length_b   1.000
_cell.length_c   1.000
_cell.angle_alpha   90.00
_cell.angle_beta   90.00
_cell.angle_gamma   90.00
#
_symmetry.space_group_name_H-M   'P 1'
#
loop_
_entity.id
_entity.type
_entity.pdbx_description
1 polymer ?
#
loop_
_entity_poly.entity_id
_entity_poly.type
_entity_poly.pdbx_seq_one_letter_code
_entity_poly.pdbx_strand_id
1 'polypeptide(L)'
;MKSPHHLFTAEITFALVLLLFRDAIAQPQQEGAAVRTNGGNAGSSGASGYSCDPAVCQLANNCHCASKDPPNGLSPQDTPQFVTITFDDSIQPSLMDTAKQILNVTNPNGCSAKGTWFTSMQYTDFSLVQQWYSSGNEIADHTFTHVGDPSEGE
;
A
#
# COMPACT_ATOMS: atom_id res chain seq x y z
N MET A 1 41.07 0.30 -38.20
CA MET A 1 41.83 0.44 -36.93
C MET A 1 41.24 1.62 -36.18
N LYS A 2 40.44 1.37 -35.13
CA LYS A 2 39.76 2.43 -34.37
C LYS A 2 40.70 2.86 -33.23
N SER A 3 40.95 4.16 -33.13
CA SER A 3 41.98 4.75 -32.26
C SER A 3 41.76 4.41 -30.77
N PRO A 4 42.81 3.99 -30.02
CA PRO A 4 42.70 3.56 -28.62
C PRO A 4 42.33 4.69 -27.65
N HIS A 5 42.38 5.96 -28.08
CA HIS A 5 42.02 7.11 -27.24
C HIS A 5 40.52 7.28 -26.99
N HIS A 6 39.66 6.70 -27.84
CA HIS A 6 38.21 6.78 -27.65
C HIS A 6 37.64 5.78 -26.64
N LEU A 7 38.35 4.67 -26.38
CA LEU A 7 37.94 3.70 -25.35
C LEU A 7 38.26 4.23 -23.94
N PHE A 8 39.40 4.90 -23.78
CA PHE A 8 39.84 5.40 -22.47
C PHE A 8 39.00 6.57 -21.95
N THR A 9 38.42 7.39 -22.83
CA THR A 9 37.54 8.51 -22.44
C THR A 9 36.12 8.04 -22.09
N ALA A 10 35.64 6.97 -22.71
CA ALA A 10 34.31 6.42 -22.45
C ALA A 10 34.22 5.77 -21.06
N GLU A 11 35.23 4.97 -20.66
CA GLU A 11 35.27 4.29 -19.36
C GLU A 11 35.37 5.27 -18.18
N ILE A 12 36.18 6.34 -18.32
CA ILE A 12 36.32 7.36 -17.29
C ILE A 12 35.04 8.18 -17.14
N THR A 13 34.33 8.46 -18.25
CA THR A 13 33.06 9.20 -18.21
C THR A 13 31.95 8.36 -17.57
N PHE A 14 31.89 7.06 -17.85
CA PHE A 14 30.91 6.15 -17.26
C PHE A 14 31.14 5.97 -15.74
N ALA A 15 32.40 5.83 -15.32
CA ALA A 15 32.77 5.72 -13.91
C ALA A 15 32.49 7.00 -13.11
N LEU A 16 32.71 8.18 -13.71
CA LEU A 16 32.43 9.47 -13.05
C LEU A 16 30.93 9.72 -12.90
N VAL A 17 30.13 9.36 -13.90
CA VAL A 17 28.66 9.41 -13.83
C VAL A 17 28.15 8.48 -12.72
N LEU A 18 28.63 7.24 -12.65
CA LEU A 18 28.27 6.28 -11.59
C LEU A 18 28.70 6.74 -10.19
N LEU A 19 29.81 7.49 -10.06
CA LEU A 19 30.27 8.03 -8.76
C LEU A 19 29.50 9.28 -8.34
N LEU A 20 29.04 10.12 -9.28
CA LEU A 20 28.26 11.32 -8.98
C LEU A 20 26.77 11.03 -8.67
N PHE A 21 26.26 9.86 -9.06
CA PHE A 21 24.88 9.44 -8.77
C PHE A 21 24.75 8.44 -7.61
N ARG A 22 25.84 8.14 -6.89
CA ARG A 22 25.81 7.21 -5.74
C ARG A 22 25.06 7.74 -4.52
N ASP A 23 24.98 9.06 -4.37
CA ASP A 23 24.39 9.70 -3.18
C ASP A 23 22.96 10.22 -3.41
N ALA A 24 22.37 9.94 -4.57
CA ALA A 24 21.01 10.36 -4.92
C ALA A 24 20.04 9.17 -5.07
N ILE A 25 20.19 8.14 -4.24
CA ILE A 25 19.05 7.26 -3.96
C ILE A 25 18.22 8.00 -2.92
N ALA A 26 17.33 8.88 -3.38
CA ALA A 26 16.16 9.23 -2.58
C ALA A 26 15.45 7.91 -2.30
N GLN A 27 15.44 7.48 -1.03
CA GLN A 27 14.56 6.39 -0.64
C GLN A 27 13.16 6.80 -1.06
N PRO A 28 12.39 5.97 -1.79
CA PRO A 28 10.97 6.20 -1.88
C PRO A 28 10.47 6.26 -0.43
N GLN A 29 9.98 7.42 0.00
CA GLN A 29 9.25 7.51 1.26
C GLN A 29 7.96 6.75 1.03
N GLN A 30 8.03 5.44 1.22
CA GLN A 30 6.84 4.62 1.27
C GLN A 30 6.17 4.90 2.59
N GLU A 31 4.93 5.41 2.52
CA GLU A 31 4.04 5.52 3.67
C GLU A 31 3.94 4.14 4.35
N GLY A 32 4.08 4.12 5.69
CA GLY A 32 4.07 2.89 6.48
C GLY A 32 5.44 2.28 6.83
N ALA A 33 6.51 3.08 6.90
CA ALA A 33 7.80 2.60 7.40
C ALA A 33 7.66 1.93 8.79
N ALA A 34 8.02 0.65 8.89
CA ALA A 34 8.06 -0.05 10.17
C ALA A 34 9.01 0.67 11.12
N VAL A 35 8.50 1.12 12.28
CA VAL A 35 9.29 1.69 13.36
C VAL A 35 10.38 0.68 13.73
N ARG A 36 11.65 1.02 13.50
CA ARG A 36 12.77 0.18 13.92
C ARG A 36 12.86 0.21 15.45
N THR A 37 12.46 -0.86 16.12
CA THR A 37 12.79 -1.08 17.52
C THR A 37 14.24 -1.55 17.61
N ASN A 38 15.08 -0.79 18.32
CA ASN A 38 16.46 -1.18 18.60
C ASN A 38 16.48 -2.31 19.64
N GLY A 39 16.73 -3.54 19.18
CA GLY A 39 17.38 -4.61 19.96
C GLY A 39 16.47 -5.58 20.73
N GLY A 40 16.53 -6.87 20.36
CA GLY A 40 16.09 -7.97 21.23
C GLY A 40 15.67 -9.25 20.50
N ASN A 41 16.64 -10.17 20.33
CA ASN A 41 16.54 -11.63 20.09
C ASN A 41 15.52 -12.17 19.06
N ALA A 42 16.07 -12.75 17.98
CA ALA A 42 15.36 -13.60 17.04
C ALA A 42 14.93 -14.93 17.71
N GLY A 43 13.65 -15.05 18.06
CA GLY A 43 13.04 -16.30 18.52
C GLY A 43 11.59 -16.09 18.98
N SER A 44 10.65 -16.75 18.30
CA SER A 44 9.19 -16.69 18.50
C SER A 44 8.50 -15.40 18.03
N SER A 45 8.16 -15.35 16.74
CA SER A 45 7.41 -14.26 16.10
C SER A 45 5.89 -14.32 16.41
N GLY A 46 5.55 -14.23 17.71
CA GLY A 46 4.28 -13.67 18.15
C GLY A 46 4.54 -12.23 18.53
N ALA A 47 3.71 -11.29 18.05
CA ALA A 47 3.77 -9.90 18.51
C ALA A 47 3.74 -9.90 20.04
N SER A 48 4.76 -9.36 20.68
CA SER A 48 4.94 -9.42 22.13
C SER A 48 3.70 -8.85 22.83
N GLY A 49 2.92 -9.71 23.49
CA GLY A 49 1.77 -9.30 24.31
C GLY A 49 0.37 -9.59 23.74
N TYR A 50 0.23 -10.12 22.51
CA TYR A 50 -1.10 -10.51 22.00
C TYR A 50 -1.59 -11.81 22.66
N SER A 51 -2.74 -11.74 23.35
CA SER A 51 -3.46 -12.89 23.90
C SER A 51 -4.94 -12.76 23.55
N CYS A 52 -5.53 -13.82 23.00
CA CYS A 52 -6.94 -13.88 22.65
C CYS A 52 -7.48 -15.26 23.01
N ASP A 53 -8.60 -15.30 23.74
CA ASP A 53 -9.29 -16.55 24.03
C ASP A 53 -10.31 -16.84 22.92
N PRO A 54 -10.06 -17.83 22.04
CA PRO A 54 -10.97 -18.15 20.94
C PRO A 54 -12.32 -18.71 21.40
N ALA A 55 -12.44 -19.17 22.66
CA ALA A 55 -13.73 -19.57 23.21
C ALA A 55 -14.60 -18.36 23.58
N VAL A 56 -14.00 -17.19 23.83
CA VAL A 56 -14.71 -15.95 24.16
C VAL A 56 -14.86 -15.07 22.92
N CYS A 57 -13.83 -14.95 22.10
CA CYS A 57 -13.82 -14.13 20.89
C CYS A 57 -14.36 -14.92 19.70
N GLN A 58 -15.65 -14.76 19.40
CA GLN A 58 -16.34 -15.51 18.35
C GLN A 58 -17.02 -14.58 17.35
N LEU A 59 -17.20 -15.02 16.10
CA LEU A 59 -17.92 -14.20 15.12
C LEU A 59 -19.35 -13.85 15.60
N ALA A 60 -19.98 -14.76 16.37
CA ALA A 60 -21.30 -14.54 16.96
C ALA A 60 -21.39 -13.34 17.93
N ASN A 61 -20.25 -12.87 18.46
CA ASN A 61 -20.16 -11.65 19.26
C ASN A 61 -19.29 -10.56 18.61
N ASN A 62 -19.19 -10.57 17.28
CA ASN A 62 -18.43 -9.60 16.49
C ASN A 62 -16.94 -9.55 16.84
N CYS A 63 -16.34 -10.70 17.19
CA CYS A 63 -14.94 -10.80 17.52
C CYS A 63 -14.24 -11.88 16.69
N HIS A 64 -13.01 -11.62 16.26
CA HIS A 64 -12.15 -12.62 15.63
C HIS A 64 -10.72 -12.47 16.15
N CYS A 65 -10.16 -13.55 16.72
CA CYS A 65 -8.75 -13.56 17.10
C CYS A 65 -7.85 -13.50 15.85
N ALA A 66 -6.75 -12.76 15.90
CA ALA A 66 -5.77 -12.73 14.82
C ALA A 66 -5.28 -14.15 14.50
N SER A 67 -5.38 -14.54 13.24
CA SER A 67 -4.99 -15.85 12.74
C SER A 67 -4.40 -15.74 11.34
N LYS A 68 -3.64 -16.75 10.94
CA LYS A 68 -3.19 -16.95 9.55
C LYS A 68 -4.09 -17.91 8.78
N ASP A 69 -4.98 -18.60 9.49
CA ASP A 69 -5.90 -19.57 8.90
C ASP A 69 -7.08 -18.84 8.24
N PRO A 70 -7.60 -19.36 7.12
CA PRO A 70 -8.83 -18.83 6.54
C PRO A 70 -9.96 -18.76 7.57
N PRO A 71 -10.78 -17.70 7.54
CA PRO A 71 -11.90 -17.58 8.46
C PRO A 71 -12.88 -18.73 8.28
N ASN A 72 -13.61 -19.06 9.34
CA ASN A 72 -14.64 -20.10 9.35
C ASN A 72 -14.13 -21.53 9.00
N GLY A 73 -12.81 -21.77 9.09
CA GLY A 73 -12.23 -23.10 8.90
C GLY A 73 -12.26 -23.61 7.45
N LEU A 74 -12.36 -22.70 6.47
CA LEU A 74 -12.27 -23.06 5.06
C LEU A 74 -10.89 -23.62 4.71
N SER A 75 -10.84 -24.57 3.77
CA SER A 75 -9.56 -24.98 3.19
C SER A 75 -9.02 -23.83 2.30
N PRO A 76 -7.69 -23.68 2.17
CA PRO A 76 -7.13 -22.67 1.27
C PRO A 76 -7.60 -22.82 -0.18
N GLN A 77 -7.93 -24.03 -0.62
CA GLN A 77 -8.41 -24.31 -1.98
C GLN A 77 -9.85 -23.83 -2.20
N ASP A 78 -10.67 -23.81 -1.14
CA ASP A 78 -12.07 -23.36 -1.18
C ASP A 78 -12.22 -21.87 -0.80
N THR A 79 -11.14 -21.22 -0.37
CA THR A 79 -11.16 -19.84 0.12
C THR A 79 -11.02 -18.85 -1.05
N PRO A 80 -11.95 -17.90 -1.26
CA PRO A 80 -11.78 -16.85 -2.25
C PRO A 80 -10.59 -15.95 -1.93
N GLN A 81 -9.71 -15.72 -2.90
CA GLN A 81 -8.63 -14.74 -2.78
C GLN A 81 -9.18 -13.33 -3.00
N PHE A 82 -9.22 -12.54 -1.93
CA PHE A 82 -9.51 -11.11 -2.04
C PHE A 82 -8.25 -10.34 -2.47
N VAL A 83 -8.42 -9.33 -3.33
CA VAL A 83 -7.39 -8.35 -3.67
C VAL A 83 -8.01 -6.97 -3.45
N THR A 84 -7.44 -6.19 -2.54
CA THR A 84 -7.89 -4.83 -2.23
C THR A 84 -7.00 -3.83 -2.96
N ILE A 85 -7.55 -3.17 -3.98
CA ILE A 85 -6.86 -2.08 -4.68
C ILE A 85 -7.21 -0.77 -3.98
N THR A 86 -6.20 -0.11 -3.45
CA THR A 86 -6.34 1.17 -2.77
C THR A 86 -5.69 2.29 -3.59
N PHE A 87 -6.28 3.48 -3.49
CA PHE A 87 -5.72 4.73 -3.98
C PHE A 87 -5.64 5.67 -2.80
N ASP A 88 -4.48 6.29 -2.61
CA ASP A 88 -4.24 7.18 -1.48
C ASP A 88 -4.27 8.63 -1.97
N ASP A 89 -4.32 9.58 -1.05
CA ASP A 89 -4.32 11.03 -1.29
C ASP A 89 -5.55 11.63 -1.98
N SER A 90 -5.36 12.80 -2.60
CA SER A 90 -6.41 13.64 -3.16
C SER A 90 -7.12 13.02 -4.36
N ILE A 91 -8.43 13.21 -4.45
CA ILE A 91 -9.20 12.81 -5.63
C ILE A 91 -9.22 13.95 -6.66
N GLN A 92 -8.64 13.69 -7.83
CA GLN A 92 -8.56 14.65 -8.94
C GLN A 92 -9.07 14.02 -10.25
N PRO A 93 -9.55 14.81 -11.22
CA PRO A 93 -10.14 14.28 -12.46
C PRO A 93 -9.25 13.29 -13.23
N SER A 94 -7.96 13.61 -13.42
CA SER A 94 -7.02 12.74 -14.13
C SER A 94 -6.75 11.44 -13.37
N LEU A 95 -6.65 11.50 -12.04
CA LEU A 95 -6.44 10.33 -11.19
C LEU A 95 -7.68 9.42 -11.18
N MET A 96 -8.88 10.00 -11.19
CA MET A 96 -10.14 9.27 -11.30
C MET A 96 -10.21 8.47 -12.60
N ASP A 97 -9.75 9.03 -13.71
CA ASP A 97 -9.69 8.31 -14.99
C ASP A 97 -8.70 7.14 -14.94
N THR A 98 -7.52 7.34 -14.34
CA THR A 98 -6.54 6.26 -14.12
C THR A 98 -7.11 5.16 -13.21
N ALA A 99 -7.77 5.52 -12.10
CA ALA A 99 -8.37 4.58 -11.18
C ALA A 99 -9.46 3.74 -11.88
N LYS A 100 -10.31 4.37 -12.70
CA LYS A 100 -11.32 3.67 -13.52
C LYS A 100 -10.70 2.71 -14.54
N GLN A 101 -9.58 3.08 -15.14
CA GLN A 101 -8.86 2.18 -16.07
C GLN A 101 -8.28 0.97 -15.35
N ILE A 102 -7.68 1.17 -14.16
CA ILE A 102 -7.15 0.08 -13.33
C ILE A 102 -8.27 -0.87 -12.89
N LEU A 103 -9.43 -0.33 -12.50
CA LEU A 103 -10.58 -1.12 -12.05
C LEU A 103 -11.47 -1.62 -13.19
N ASN A 104 -11.07 -1.45 -14.46
CA ASN A 104 -11.82 -1.96 -15.61
C ASN A 104 -11.64 -3.48 -15.79
N VAL A 105 -11.93 -4.23 -14.73
CA VAL A 105 -11.88 -5.69 -14.65
C VAL A 105 -13.17 -6.20 -14.03
N THR A 106 -13.58 -7.40 -14.43
CA THR A 106 -14.81 -8.05 -13.95
C THR A 106 -14.44 -9.23 -13.06
N ASN A 107 -15.01 -9.28 -11.87
CA ASN A 107 -14.83 -10.37 -10.93
C ASN A 107 -15.49 -11.66 -11.44
N PRO A 108 -15.09 -12.85 -10.96
CA PRO A 108 -15.72 -14.12 -11.36
C PRO A 108 -17.23 -14.20 -11.14
N ASN A 109 -17.78 -13.38 -10.23
CA ASN A 109 -19.22 -13.27 -9.98
C ASN A 109 -19.97 -12.35 -10.97
N GLY A 110 -19.28 -11.79 -11.98
CA GLY A 110 -19.86 -10.90 -12.97
C GLY A 110 -19.99 -9.43 -12.54
N CYS A 111 -19.64 -9.08 -11.31
CA CYS A 111 -19.61 -7.69 -10.85
C CYS A 111 -18.30 -7.00 -11.30
N SER A 112 -18.37 -5.71 -11.62
CA SER A 112 -17.15 -4.90 -11.81
C SER A 112 -16.32 -4.86 -10.52
N ALA A 113 -14.99 -4.85 -10.66
CA ALA A 113 -14.11 -4.63 -9.52
C ALA A 113 -14.36 -3.27 -8.86
N LYS A 114 -14.07 -3.23 -7.56
CA LYS A 114 -14.19 -2.05 -6.70
C LYS A 114 -12.84 -1.73 -6.09
N GLY A 115 -12.61 -0.45 -5.84
CA GLY A 115 -11.44 0.02 -5.11
C GLY A 115 -11.85 0.81 -3.88
N THR A 116 -10.86 1.06 -3.03
CA THR A 116 -10.98 1.92 -1.85
C THR A 116 -10.13 3.16 -2.09
N TRP A 117 -10.69 4.34 -1.88
CA TRP A 117 -9.90 5.58 -1.93
C TRP A 117 -9.71 6.11 -0.51
N PHE A 118 -8.48 6.06 -0.01
CA PHE A 118 -8.07 6.72 1.22
C PHE A 118 -7.82 8.20 0.88
N THR A 119 -8.79 9.06 1.19
CA THR A 119 -8.79 10.45 0.71
C THR A 119 -8.25 11.44 1.73
N SER A 120 -7.31 12.28 1.30
CA SER A 120 -6.86 13.45 2.05
C SER A 120 -7.67 14.69 1.66
N MET A 121 -7.77 15.69 2.55
CA MET A 121 -8.66 16.86 2.32
C MET A 121 -8.06 17.87 1.34
N GLN A 122 -6.73 17.99 1.31
CA GLN A 122 -6.07 18.95 0.44
C GLN A 122 -6.19 18.52 -1.02
N TYR A 123 -6.58 19.45 -1.89
CA TYR A 123 -6.71 19.25 -3.35
C TYR A 123 -7.79 18.26 -3.82
N THR A 124 -8.56 17.66 -2.91
CA THR A 124 -9.67 16.75 -3.26
C THR A 124 -10.86 17.50 -3.84
N ASP A 125 -11.35 17.03 -4.99
CA ASP A 125 -12.67 17.38 -5.50
C ASP A 125 -13.74 16.46 -4.88
N PHE A 126 -14.50 17.00 -3.92
CA PHE A 126 -15.54 16.24 -3.22
C PHE A 126 -16.73 15.82 -4.10
N SER A 127 -16.91 16.44 -5.27
CA SER A 127 -17.89 15.93 -6.24
C SER A 127 -17.46 14.58 -6.81
N LEU A 128 -16.15 14.37 -6.98
CA LEU A 128 -15.58 13.10 -7.41
C LEU A 128 -15.61 12.05 -6.29
N VAL A 129 -15.44 12.46 -5.02
CA VAL A 129 -15.69 11.57 -3.86
C VAL A 129 -17.11 11.02 -3.92
N GLN A 130 -18.11 11.89 -4.10
CA GLN A 130 -19.50 11.47 -4.21
C GLN A 130 -19.75 10.57 -5.43
N GLN A 131 -19.10 10.85 -6.58
CA GLN A 131 -19.18 10.02 -7.78
C GLN A 131 -18.55 8.64 -7.55
N TRP A 132 -17.41 8.57 -6.87
CA TRP A 132 -16.72 7.32 -6.56
C TRP A 132 -17.58 6.42 -5.68
N TYR A 133 -18.11 6.99 -4.59
CA TYR A 133 -19.01 6.30 -3.68
C TYR A 133 -20.31 5.87 -4.37
N SER A 134 -20.94 6.74 -5.17
CA SER A 134 -22.19 6.39 -5.88
C SER A 134 -21.98 5.31 -6.94
N SER A 135 -20.75 5.11 -7.41
CA SER A 135 -20.35 4.01 -8.29
C SER A 135 -20.12 2.68 -7.53
N GLY A 136 -20.34 2.67 -6.21
CA GLY A 136 -20.23 1.50 -5.34
C GLY A 136 -18.80 1.17 -4.89
N ASN A 137 -17.88 2.12 -5.00
CA ASN A 137 -16.53 2.01 -4.44
C ASN A 137 -16.48 2.53 -3.01
N GLU A 138 -15.43 2.17 -2.27
CA GLU A 138 -15.23 2.58 -0.88
C GLU A 138 -14.47 3.92 -0.81
N ILE A 139 -14.82 4.73 0.20
CA ILE A 139 -14.08 5.94 0.62
C ILE A 139 -13.66 5.74 2.07
N ALA A 140 -12.38 5.99 2.35
CA ALA A 140 -11.78 5.97 3.68
C ALA A 140 -10.98 7.27 3.91
N ASP A 141 -10.65 7.59 5.14
CA ASP A 141 -9.88 8.80 5.47
C ASP A 141 -8.37 8.59 5.29
N HIS A 142 -7.67 9.63 4.79
CA HIS A 142 -6.20 9.69 4.72
C HIS A 142 -5.66 10.97 5.32
N THR A 143 -6.07 11.24 6.57
CA THR A 143 -5.79 12.48 7.33
C THR A 143 -6.35 13.76 6.68
N PHE A 144 -6.31 14.87 7.42
CA PHE A 144 -6.71 16.17 6.88
C PHE A 144 -5.59 16.80 6.03
N THR A 145 -4.38 16.85 6.60
CA THR A 145 -3.26 17.65 6.05
C THR A 145 -2.17 16.82 5.38
N HIS A 146 -2.20 15.49 5.49
CA HIS A 146 -1.20 14.60 4.92
C HIS A 146 0.24 15.07 5.17
N VAL A 147 0.59 15.24 6.45
CA VAL A 147 1.93 15.68 6.85
C VAL A 147 2.94 14.55 6.67
N GLY A 148 4.15 14.87 6.21
CA GLY A 148 5.17 13.86 5.87
C GLY A 148 5.70 13.08 7.08
N ASP A 149 5.57 13.63 8.29
CA ASP A 149 5.89 12.95 9.54
C ASP A 149 4.62 12.82 10.40
N PRO A 150 4.20 11.61 10.80
CA PRO A 150 3.07 11.43 11.69
C PRO A 150 3.39 12.04 13.06
N SER A 151 2.39 12.65 13.68
CA SER A 151 2.55 13.18 15.04
C SER A 151 2.68 12.03 16.06
N GLU A 152 3.30 12.26 17.22
CA GLU A 152 3.47 11.20 18.25
C GLU A 152 2.13 10.62 18.79
N GLY A 153 0.99 11.20 18.40
CA GLY A 153 -0.36 10.79 18.82
C GLY A 153 -1.23 10.16 17.73
N GLU A 154 -0.69 9.94 16.52
CA GLU A 154 -1.30 9.19 15.41
C GLU A 154 -0.57 7.86 15.19
#